data_AF-A0A8J7N3F9-F1
#
_entry.id   AF-A0A8J7N3F9-F1
#
_cell.length_a   1.000
_cell.length_b   1.000
_cell.length_c   1.000
_cell.angle_alpha   90.00
_cell.angle_beta   90.00
_cell.angle_gamma   90.00
#
_symmetry.space_group_name_H-M   'P 1'
#
loop_
_entity.id
_entity.type
_entity.pdbx_description
1 polymer ?
#
loop_
_entity_poly.entity_id
_entity_poly.type
_entity_poly.pdbx_seq_one_letter_code
_entity_poly.pdbx_strand_id
1 'polypeptide(L)'
;MKHLAIAVLLCFAAGSAHAQTASCKSEATGKKLAGAALTSFMKKCEGDAAKACDAKAAEKKLAGAAKTSFTKKCVSDAVEGMSCKDQADDKKLAGAAKTSFLGKCKADAEKACDAEAAEKKLAGAAKASFTKKCVSDAVGE
;
A
#
# COMPACT_ATOMS: atom_id res chain seq x y z
N MET A 1 -19.88 -11.52 41.72
CA MET A 1 -20.49 -10.31 41.13
C MET A 1 -19.35 -9.36 40.79
N LYS A 2 -18.77 -9.53 39.59
CA LYS A 2 -17.48 -9.02 39.12
C LYS A 2 -17.68 -8.47 37.72
N HIS A 3 -17.93 -7.18 37.62
CA HIS A 3 -18.04 -6.34 36.43
C HIS A 3 -17.90 -4.91 36.99
N LEU A 4 -17.16 -3.92 36.47
CA LEU A 4 -16.37 -3.60 35.29
C LEU A 4 -15.37 -2.53 35.83
N ALA A 5 -14.17 -2.28 35.33
CA ALA A 5 -13.79 -2.03 33.96
C ALA A 5 -12.27 -2.23 33.84
N ILE A 6 -11.88 -3.07 32.89
CA ILE A 6 -10.50 -3.27 32.49
C ILE A 6 -10.11 -2.08 31.60
N ALA A 7 -9.46 -1.10 32.21
CA ALA A 7 -8.62 -0.15 31.49
C ALA A 7 -7.32 -0.88 31.10
N VAL A 8 -7.37 -1.70 30.05
CA VAL A 8 -6.16 -2.16 29.37
C VAL A 8 -5.70 -1.00 28.48
N LEU A 9 -4.64 -0.35 28.96
CA LEU A 9 -3.80 0.53 28.19
C LEU A 9 -3.48 -0.11 26.84
N LEU A 10 -3.96 0.52 25.76
CA LEU A 10 -3.34 0.43 24.44
C LEU A 10 -2.03 1.23 24.47
N CYS A 11 -1.05 0.74 25.21
CA CYS A 11 0.34 1.10 25.03
C CYS A 11 0.84 0.44 23.74
N PHE A 12 0.67 1.12 22.61
CA PHE A 12 1.55 0.92 21.47
C PHE A 12 2.35 2.21 21.25
N ALA A 13 3.18 2.52 22.26
CA ALA A 13 4.32 3.40 22.08
C ALA A 13 5.42 2.62 21.35
N ALA A 14 5.34 2.61 20.02
CA ALA A 14 6.49 2.34 19.15
C ALA A 14 6.79 3.64 18.41
N GLY A 15 7.32 4.61 19.14
CA GLY A 15 7.64 5.93 18.63
C GLY A 15 9.07 6.30 18.98
N SER A 16 10.04 5.74 18.25
CA SER A 16 11.34 6.35 17.95
C SER A 16 12.28 5.32 17.31
N ALA A 17 12.28 5.22 15.99
CA ALA A 17 13.46 4.85 15.20
C ALA A 17 13.17 5.14 13.71
N HIS A 18 13.72 6.24 13.22
CA HIS A 18 13.85 6.46 11.79
C HIS A 18 14.83 5.41 11.22
N ALA A 19 14.60 4.96 9.98
CA ALA A 19 15.48 4.13 9.14
C ALA A 19 15.35 2.60 9.25
N GLN A 20 14.23 2.08 8.78
CA GLN A 20 14.12 1.44 7.45
C GLN A 20 12.65 1.61 7.08
N THR A 21 12.34 2.16 5.90
CA THR A 21 10.93 2.30 5.46
C THR A 21 10.39 0.90 5.25
N ALA A 22 9.97 0.24 6.32
CA ALA A 22 9.10 -0.92 6.22
C ALA A 22 7.83 -0.39 5.57
N SER A 23 7.64 -0.73 4.29
CA SER A 23 6.42 -0.36 3.56
C SER A 23 5.22 -0.78 4.38
N CYS A 24 4.12 -0.04 4.29
CA CYS A 24 2.88 -0.28 5.05
C CYS A 24 2.48 -1.76 5.03
N LYS A 25 2.69 -2.43 3.89
CA LYS A 25 2.55 -3.89 3.74
C LYS A 25 3.35 -4.68 4.77
N SER A 26 4.66 -4.45 4.87
CA SER A 26 5.57 -5.20 5.74
C SER A 26 5.16 -5.09 7.21
N GLU A 27 4.76 -3.90 7.66
CA GLU A 27 4.23 -3.74 9.02
C GLU A 27 2.89 -4.45 9.22
N ALA A 28 1.99 -4.41 8.25
CA ALA A 28 0.71 -5.11 8.34
C ALA A 28 0.88 -6.63 8.39
N THR A 29 1.76 -7.18 7.54
CA THR A 29 2.09 -8.61 7.53
C THR A 29 2.83 -9.03 8.80
N GLY A 30 3.76 -8.21 9.29
CA GLY A 30 4.48 -8.46 10.55
C GLY A 30 3.56 -8.47 11.76
N LYS A 31 2.51 -7.64 11.76
CA LYS A 31 1.46 -7.64 12.79
C LYS A 31 0.36 -8.69 12.54
N LYS A 32 0.44 -9.48 11.46
CA LYS A 32 -0.59 -10.44 11.01
C LYS A 32 -2.00 -9.84 10.98
N LEU A 33 -2.12 -8.58 10.55
CA LEU A 33 -3.41 -7.94 10.43
C LEU A 33 -4.20 -8.60 9.30
N ALA A 34 -5.49 -8.84 9.53
CA ALA A 34 -6.39 -9.39 8.53
C ALA A 34 -7.74 -8.63 8.51
N GLY A 35 -8.46 -8.71 7.40
CA GLY A 35 -9.77 -8.14 7.14
C GLY A 35 -9.84 -6.63 7.39
N ALA A 36 -10.81 -6.24 8.23
CA ALA A 36 -11.05 -4.85 8.58
C ALA A 36 -9.88 -4.19 9.31
N ALA A 37 -9.09 -4.96 10.07
CA ALA A 37 -7.95 -4.44 10.81
C ALA A 37 -6.80 -4.06 9.86
N LEU A 38 -6.53 -4.90 8.86
CA LEU A 38 -5.55 -4.60 7.81
C LEU A 38 -5.98 -3.39 6.97
N THR A 39 -7.26 -3.31 6.61
CA THR A 39 -7.80 -2.16 5.86
C THR A 39 -7.67 -0.85 6.65
N SER A 40 -7.98 -0.87 7.95
CA SER A 40 -7.87 0.31 8.81
C SER A 40 -6.42 0.72 9.02
N PHE A 41 -5.53 -0.26 9.18
CA PHE A 41 -4.10 -0.03 9.29
C PHE A 41 -3.51 0.53 8.00
N MET A 42 -3.88 0.01 6.84
CA MET A 42 -3.46 0.56 5.55
C MET A 42 -3.89 2.01 5.40
N LYS A 43 -5.15 2.35 5.69
CA LYS A 43 -5.61 3.74 5.64
C LYS A 43 -4.85 4.66 6.59
N LYS A 44 -4.55 4.17 7.80
CA LYS A 44 -3.72 4.89 8.76
C LYS A 44 -2.31 5.11 8.21
N CYS A 45 -1.71 4.06 7.66
CA CYS A 45 -0.35 4.07 7.15
C CYS A 45 -0.21 4.94 5.90
N GLU A 46 -1.18 4.94 5.00
CA GLU A 46 -1.22 5.84 3.83
C GLU A 46 -1.28 7.31 4.26
N GLY A 47 -2.06 7.62 5.30
CA GLY A 47 -2.10 8.95 5.91
C GLY A 47 -0.79 9.36 6.60
N ASP A 48 -0.13 8.42 7.27
CA ASP A 48 1.16 8.65 7.93
C ASP A 48 2.29 8.82 6.90
N ALA A 49 2.30 7.97 5.88
CA ALA A 49 3.17 8.09 4.72
C ALA A 49 2.99 9.45 4.04
N ALA A 50 1.76 9.92 3.85
CA ALA A 50 1.50 11.23 3.26
C ALA A 50 2.14 12.36 4.08
N LYS A 51 2.03 12.32 5.41
CA LYS A 51 2.67 13.31 6.29
C LYS A 51 4.20 13.24 6.25
N ALA A 52 4.76 12.03 6.31
CA ALA A 52 6.20 11.82 6.24
C ALA A 52 6.76 12.29 4.88
N CYS A 53 6.09 11.95 3.79
CA CYS A 53 6.43 12.36 2.44
C CYS A 53 6.30 13.88 2.25
N ASP A 54 5.29 14.52 2.84
CA ASP A 54 5.15 15.98 2.81
C ASP A 54 6.30 16.68 3.56
N ALA A 55 6.69 16.16 4.72
CA ALA A 55 7.84 16.64 5.47
C ALA A 55 9.14 16.47 4.67
N LYS A 56 9.36 15.31 4.03
CA LYS A 56 10.52 15.09 3.15
C LYS A 56 10.50 16.03 1.94
N ALA A 57 9.33 16.34 1.38
CA ALA A 57 9.20 17.30 0.29
C ALA A 57 9.55 18.72 0.75
N ALA A 58 9.12 19.11 1.96
CA ALA A 58 9.44 20.40 2.57
C ALA A 58 10.93 20.56 2.89
N GLU A 59 11.57 19.51 3.41
CA GLU A 59 13.03 19.45 3.65
C GLU A 59 13.81 19.62 2.34
N LYS A 60 13.31 19.03 1.25
CA LYS A 60 13.86 19.21 -0.11
C LYS A 60 13.46 20.53 -0.76
N LYS A 61 12.72 21.40 -0.06
CA LYS A 61 12.19 22.68 -0.56
C LYS A 61 11.40 22.54 -1.87
N LEU A 62 10.73 21.40 -2.06
CA LEU A 62 9.86 21.19 -3.22
C LEU A 62 8.56 21.97 -3.02
N ALA A 63 8.17 22.75 -4.03
CA ALA A 63 6.95 23.55 -4.04
C ALA A 63 6.12 23.28 -5.30
N GLY A 64 4.83 23.63 -5.25
CA GLY A 64 3.91 23.48 -6.39
C GLY A 64 3.83 22.04 -6.91
N ALA A 65 3.84 21.87 -8.24
CA ALA A 65 3.70 20.57 -8.88
C ALA A 65 4.78 19.56 -8.47
N ALA A 66 6.03 20.01 -8.25
CA ALA A 66 7.12 19.13 -7.83
C ALA A 66 6.88 18.51 -6.45
N LYS A 67 6.29 19.28 -5.52
CA LYS A 67 5.88 18.77 -4.21
C LYS A 67 4.81 17.70 -4.37
N THR A 68 3.77 17.96 -5.16
CA THR A 68 2.66 17.03 -5.37
C THR A 68 3.11 15.72 -6.00
N SER A 69 3.94 15.77 -7.04
CA SER A 69 4.47 14.56 -7.69
C SER A 69 5.38 13.77 -6.75
N PHE A 70 6.25 14.44 -5.99
CA PHE A 70 7.10 13.77 -5.00
C PHE A 70 6.27 13.10 -3.91
N THR A 71 5.33 13.82 -3.30
CA THR A 71 4.49 13.26 -2.24
C THR A 71 3.66 12.10 -2.75
N LYS A 72 3.05 12.21 -3.95
CA LYS A 72 2.35 11.08 -4.57
C LYS A 72 3.25 9.86 -4.74
N LYS A 73 4.43 10.05 -5.35
CA LYS A 73 5.36 8.94 -5.61
C LYS A 73 5.86 8.31 -4.31
N CYS A 74 6.19 9.13 -3.32
CA CYS A 74 6.65 8.70 -2.01
C CYS A 74 5.56 7.93 -1.23
N VAL A 75 4.31 8.39 -1.28
CA VAL A 75 3.18 7.68 -0.65
C VAL A 75 2.94 6.35 -1.35
N SER A 76 2.92 6.32 -2.68
CA SER A 76 2.81 5.09 -3.46
C SER A 76 3.89 4.09 -3.07
N ASP A 77 5.15 4.50 -3.01
CA ASP A 77 6.28 3.63 -2.63
C ASP A 77 6.16 3.11 -1.19
N ALA A 78 5.64 3.94 -0.28
CA ALA A 78 5.39 3.57 1.10
C ALA A 78 4.23 2.57 1.26
N VAL A 79 3.21 2.62 0.40
CA VAL A 79 2.05 1.71 0.44
C VAL A 79 2.16 0.53 -0.52
N GLU A 80 3.11 0.55 -1.46
CA GLU A 80 3.26 -0.46 -2.49
C GLU A 80 3.44 -1.85 -1.85
N GLY A 81 2.61 -2.80 -2.32
CA GLY A 81 2.86 -4.21 -2.10
C GLY A 81 1.70 -5.05 -1.58
N MET A 82 0.49 -4.56 -1.32
CA MET A 82 -0.61 -5.49 -1.03
C MET A 82 -1.03 -6.19 -2.33
N SER A 83 -0.59 -7.43 -2.54
CA SER A 83 -0.95 -8.16 -3.75
C SER A 83 -2.45 -8.45 -3.77
N CYS A 84 -3.04 -8.57 -4.97
CA CYS A 84 -4.45 -8.96 -5.13
C CYS A 84 -4.73 -10.29 -4.43
N LYS A 85 -3.75 -11.21 -4.41
CA LYS A 85 -3.80 -12.47 -3.67
C LYS A 85 -3.94 -12.21 -2.17
N ASP A 86 -3.05 -11.42 -1.59
CA ASP A 86 -3.05 -11.07 -0.16
C ASP A 86 -4.38 -10.42 0.24
N GLN A 87 -4.90 -9.51 -0.59
CA GLN A 87 -6.20 -8.85 -0.34
C GLN A 87 -7.39 -9.82 -0.41
N ALA A 88 -7.34 -10.81 -1.30
CA ALA A 88 -8.39 -11.80 -1.41
C ALA A 88 -8.38 -12.76 -0.21
N ASP A 89 -7.19 -13.19 0.21
CA ASP A 89 -7.00 -14.07 1.37
C ASP A 89 -7.33 -13.35 2.68
N ASP A 90 -6.97 -12.07 2.80
CA ASP A 90 -7.36 -11.17 3.89
C ASP A 90 -8.89 -11.07 4.06
N LYS A 91 -9.59 -10.91 2.94
CA LYS A 91 -11.05 -10.90 2.88
C LYS A 91 -11.67 -12.28 3.03
N LYS A 92 -10.86 -13.33 3.22
CA LYS A 92 -11.26 -14.73 3.28
C LYS A 92 -12.13 -15.16 2.10
N LEU A 93 -11.87 -14.58 0.92
CA LEU A 93 -12.60 -14.94 -0.29
C LEU A 93 -12.21 -16.36 -0.71
N ALA A 94 -13.20 -17.17 -1.06
CA ALA A 94 -13.01 -18.51 -1.57
C ALA A 94 -13.87 -18.74 -2.83
N GLY A 95 -13.51 -19.75 -3.61
CA GLY A 95 -14.24 -20.16 -4.81
C GLY A 95 -14.47 -19.00 -5.79
N ALA A 96 -15.70 -18.90 -6.31
CA ALA A 96 -16.07 -17.91 -7.32
C ALA A 96 -15.84 -16.44 -6.88
N ALA A 97 -15.96 -16.15 -5.58
CA ALA A 97 -15.74 -14.80 -5.06
C ALA A 97 -14.26 -14.40 -5.14
N LYS A 98 -13.34 -15.32 -4.82
CA LYS A 98 -11.89 -15.11 -4.96
C LYS A 98 -11.51 -14.90 -6.42
N THR A 99 -12.03 -15.73 -7.32
CA THR A 99 -11.77 -15.61 -8.77
C THR A 99 -12.29 -14.30 -9.34
N SER A 100 -13.50 -13.87 -8.96
CA SER A 100 -14.07 -12.59 -9.41
C SER A 100 -13.28 -11.40 -8.89
N PHE A 101 -12.85 -11.44 -7.63
CA PHE A 101 -11.99 -10.41 -7.05
C PHE A 101 -10.63 -10.35 -7.74
N LEU A 102 -9.97 -11.48 -7.96
CA LEU A 102 -8.68 -11.53 -8.66
C LEU A 102 -8.78 -11.06 -10.11
N GLY A 103 -9.86 -11.44 -10.82
CA GLY A 103 -10.10 -10.96 -12.18
C GLY A 103 -10.30 -9.45 -12.24
N LYS A 104 -11.09 -8.89 -11.31
CA LYS A 104 -11.28 -7.44 -11.17
C LYS A 104 -9.95 -6.74 -10.81
N CYS A 105 -9.26 -7.25 -9.79
CA CYS A 105 -8.01 -6.68 -9.30
C CYS A 105 -6.91 -6.72 -10.36
N LYS A 106 -6.81 -7.79 -11.15
CA LYS A 106 -5.89 -7.85 -12.30
C LYS A 106 -6.20 -6.77 -13.34
N ALA A 107 -7.47 -6.50 -13.64
CA ALA A 107 -7.85 -5.45 -14.58
C ALA A 107 -7.55 -4.04 -14.03
N ASP A 108 -7.78 -3.81 -12.73
CA ASP A 108 -7.42 -2.55 -12.07
C ASP A 108 -5.89 -2.38 -11.99
N ALA A 109 -5.15 -3.47 -11.72
CA ALA A 109 -3.69 -3.49 -11.75
C ALA A 109 -3.14 -3.21 -13.15
N GLU A 110 -3.71 -3.79 -14.21
CA GLU A 110 -3.33 -3.48 -15.60
C GLU A 110 -3.47 -1.99 -15.90
N LYS A 111 -4.58 -1.35 -15.49
CA LYS A 111 -4.78 0.09 -15.66
C LYS A 111 -3.78 0.93 -14.86
N ALA A 112 -3.53 0.57 -13.61
CA ALA A 112 -2.57 1.27 -12.76
C ALA A 112 -1.14 1.14 -13.33
N CYS A 113 -0.75 -0.07 -13.73
CA CYS A 113 0.55 -0.35 -14.34
C CYS A 113 0.73 0.33 -15.71
N ASP A 114 -0.33 0.43 -16.52
CA ASP A 114 -0.27 1.18 -17.80
C ASP A 114 -0.08 2.69 -17.56
N ALA A 115 -0.75 3.25 -16.54
CA ALA A 115 -0.57 4.64 -16.12
C ALA A 115 0.83 4.90 -15.57
N GLU A 116 1.38 4.00 -14.74
CA GLU A 116 2.76 4.08 -14.25
C GLU A 116 3.78 4.00 -15.39
N ALA A 117 3.53 3.11 -16.37
CA ALA A 117 4.36 3.02 -17.56
C ALA A 117 4.32 4.31 -18.39
N ALA A 118 3.14 4.94 -18.50
CA ALA A 118 2.96 6.22 -19.19
C ALA A 118 3.67 7.38 -18.47
N GLU A 119 3.60 7.45 -17.14
CA GLU A 119 4.36 8.42 -16.33
C GLU A 119 5.88 8.23 -16.51
N LYS A 120 6.34 6.99 -16.54
CA LYS A 120 7.74 6.64 -16.85
C LYS A 120 8.11 6.84 -18.32
N LYS A 121 7.17 7.28 -19.16
CA LYS A 121 7.32 7.48 -20.62
C LYS A 121 7.84 6.22 -21.33
N LEU A 122 7.48 5.04 -20.83
CA LEU A 122 7.83 3.77 -21.46
C LEU A 122 6.96 3.58 -22.71
N ALA A 123 7.57 3.10 -23.79
CA ALA A 123 6.90 2.80 -25.04
C ALA A 123 7.35 1.44 -25.59
N GLY A 124 6.57 0.90 -26.55
CA GLY A 124 6.89 -0.33 -27.26
C GLY A 124 7.15 -1.52 -26.32
N ALA A 125 8.22 -2.27 -26.61
CA ALA A 125 8.58 -3.47 -25.86
C ALA A 125 8.90 -3.20 -24.37
N ALA A 126 9.44 -2.02 -24.04
CA ALA A 126 9.75 -1.64 -22.67
C ALA A 126 8.48 -1.45 -21.83
N LYS A 127 7.46 -0.78 -22.41
CA LYS A 127 6.15 -0.65 -21.77
C LYS A 127 5.52 -2.03 -21.53
N ALA A 128 5.50 -2.88 -22.55
CA ALA A 128 4.90 -4.21 -22.45
C ALA A 128 5.58 -5.06 -21.35
N SER A 129 6.91 -5.03 -21.27
CA SER A 129 7.67 -5.78 -20.25
C SER A 129 7.41 -5.24 -18.84
N PHE A 130 7.39 -3.91 -18.69
CA PHE A 130 7.09 -3.26 -17.42
C PHE A 130 5.67 -3.59 -16.96
N THR A 131 4.66 -3.39 -17.80
CA THR A 131 3.26 -3.65 -17.43
C THR A 131 3.06 -5.11 -17.05
N LYS A 132 3.69 -6.06 -17.78
CA LYS A 132 3.59 -7.49 -17.45
C LYS A 132 4.23 -7.82 -16.10
N LYS A 133 5.43 -7.30 -15.83
CA LYS A 133 6.11 -7.45 -14.52
C LYS A 133 5.29 -6.82 -13.39
N CYS A 134 4.81 -5.59 -13.60
CA CYS A 134 4.03 -4.83 -12.64
C CYS A 134 2.70 -5.54 -12.30
N VAL A 135 2.00 -6.08 -13.30
CA VAL A 135 0.76 -6.83 -13.08
C VAL A 135 1.03 -8.13 -12.31
N SER A 136 2.09 -8.87 -12.61
CA SER A 136 2.46 -10.06 -11.82
C SER A 136 2.77 -9.70 -10.37
N ASP A 137 3.53 -8.62 -10.14
CA ASP A 137 3.86 -8.12 -8.79
C ASP A 137 2.60 -7.68 -8.01
N ALA A 138 1.71 -6.97 -8.69
CA ALA A 138 0.43 -6.51 -8.14
C ALA A 138 -0.53 -7.67 -7.86
N VAL A 139 -0.52 -8.73 -8.66
CA VAL A 139 -1.39 -9.90 -8.46
C VAL A 139 -0.83 -10.84 -7.40
N GLY A 140 0.50 -10.94 -7.27
CA GLY A 140 1.18 -11.88 -6.36
C GLY A 140 1.27 -13.31 -6.91
N GLU A 141 1.44 -13.43 -8.23
CA GLU A 141 1.69 -14.71 -8.95
C GLU A 141 3.18 -15.07 -9.00
#